data_AF-B0XM44-F1
#
_entry.id   AF-B0XM44-F1
#
_cell.length_a   1.000
_cell.length_b   1.000
_cell.length_c   1.000
_cell.angle_alpha   90.00
_cell.angle_beta   90.00
_cell.angle_gamma   90.00
#
_symmetry.space_group_name_H-M   'P 1'
#
loop_
_entity.id
_entity.type
_entity.pdbx_description
1 polymer ?
#
loop_
_entity_poly.entity_id
_entity_poly.type
_entity_poly.pdbx_seq_one_letter_code
_entity_poly.pdbx_strand_id
1 'polypeptide(L)'
;MTPAELRAWLAEEQSQSSGWTGASASGETVGHESGRRIVDILEHNPSKDPSGYSDEDLEHMRRVVSYCKRHLAQEEHAKRDTGSRSYRSLKNWGHDALKE
;
A
#
# COMPACT_ATOMS: atom_id res chain seq x y z
N MET A 1 -2.94 -6.74 5.63
CA MET A 1 -4.24 -6.72 4.93
C MET A 1 -4.30 -7.87 3.94
N THR A 2 -5.45 -8.51 3.77
CA THR A 2 -5.70 -9.47 2.69
C THR A 2 -5.90 -8.75 1.35
N PRO A 3 -5.80 -9.44 0.20
CA PRO A 3 -6.04 -8.84 -1.11
C PRO A 3 -7.45 -8.24 -1.24
N ALA A 4 -8.45 -8.96 -0.71
CA ALA A 4 -9.83 -8.52 -0.70
C ALA A 4 -10.03 -7.24 0.12
N GLU A 5 -9.44 -7.16 1.33
CA GLU A 5 -9.50 -5.95 2.16
C GLU A 5 -8.80 -4.76 1.49
N LEU A 6 -7.64 -4.99 0.87
CA LEU A 6 -6.91 -3.93 0.19
C LEU A 6 -7.65 -3.46 -1.06
N ARG A 7 -8.22 -4.36 -1.85
CA ARG A 7 -9.07 -3.99 -3.00
C ARG A 7 -10.27 -3.16 -2.56
N ALA A 8 -10.97 -3.58 -1.51
CA ALA A 8 -12.11 -2.83 -0.99
C ALA A 8 -11.70 -1.41 -0.57
N TRP A 9 -10.55 -1.27 0.09
CA TRP A 9 -9.99 0.03 0.45
C TRP A 9 -9.65 0.90 -0.77
N LEU A 10 -8.99 0.36 -1.79
CA LEU A 10 -8.59 1.10 -3.00
C LEU A 10 -9.81 1.60 -3.81
N ALA A 11 -10.97 0.96 -3.66
CA ALA A 11 -12.20 1.43 -4.30
C ALA A 11 -12.77 2.72 -3.66
N GLU A 12 -12.32 3.10 -2.47
CA GLU A 12 -12.82 4.27 -1.77
C GLU A 12 -12.18 5.57 -2.27
N GLU A 13 -12.97 6.65 -2.37
CA GLU A 13 -12.50 7.98 -2.80
C GLU A 13 -11.33 8.49 -1.94
N GLN A 14 -11.38 8.19 -0.65
CA GLN A 14 -10.31 8.54 0.27
C GLN A 14 -8.99 7.86 -0.03
N SER A 15 -9.01 6.66 -0.60
CA SER A 15 -7.80 5.97 -1.03
C SER A 15 -7.25 6.60 -2.32
N GLN A 16 -8.13 6.83 -3.30
CA GLN A 16 -7.79 7.37 -4.63
C GLN A 16 -7.17 8.78 -4.56
N SER A 17 -7.64 9.61 -3.63
CA SER A 17 -7.16 10.99 -3.44
C SER A 17 -5.98 11.13 -2.47
N SER A 18 -5.56 10.05 -1.80
CA SER A 18 -4.54 10.11 -0.75
C SER A 18 -3.14 9.79 -1.26
N GLY A 19 -2.25 10.78 -1.20
CA GLY A 19 -0.82 10.61 -1.43
C GLY A 19 -0.25 11.61 -2.39
N TRP A 20 0.92 11.28 -2.92
CA TRP A 20 1.63 12.08 -3.91
C TRP A 20 1.37 11.51 -5.30
N THR A 21 0.95 12.34 -6.25
CA THR A 21 0.67 11.97 -7.65
C THR A 21 1.93 11.86 -8.51
N GLY A 22 3.04 12.43 -8.03
CA GLY A 22 4.30 12.41 -8.77
C GLY A 22 4.18 12.96 -10.18
N ALA A 23 4.82 12.28 -11.12
CA ALA A 23 4.74 12.58 -12.56
C ALA A 23 3.66 11.73 -13.26
N SER A 24 2.76 11.08 -12.51
CA SER A 24 1.72 10.23 -13.09
C SER A 24 0.79 11.07 -13.97
N ALA A 25 0.79 10.80 -15.27
CA ALA A 25 -0.09 11.48 -16.23
C ALA A 25 -1.58 11.18 -15.98
N SER A 26 -1.88 10.10 -15.25
CA SER A 26 -3.25 9.70 -14.90
C SER A 26 -3.84 10.49 -13.74
N GLY A 27 -3.03 11.27 -13.01
CA GLY A 27 -3.45 11.94 -11.76
C GLY A 27 -3.58 11.00 -10.56
N GLU A 28 -3.27 9.71 -10.72
CA GLU A 28 -3.26 8.74 -9.64
C GLU A 28 -2.08 8.94 -8.69
N THR A 29 -2.30 8.67 -7.39
CA THR A 29 -1.23 8.69 -6.41
C THR A 29 -0.34 7.45 -6.48
N VAL A 30 0.97 7.64 -6.26
CA VAL A 30 1.96 6.56 -6.22
C VAL A 30 1.62 5.50 -5.18
N GLY A 31 0.99 5.91 -4.07
CA GLY A 31 0.54 4.97 -3.04
C GLY A 31 -0.61 4.11 -3.53
N HIS A 32 -1.61 4.70 -4.19
CA HIS A 32 -2.75 3.96 -4.72
C HIS A 32 -2.32 2.97 -5.82
N GLU A 33 -1.44 3.41 -6.72
CA GLU A 33 -0.85 2.55 -7.76
C GLU A 33 -0.10 1.36 -7.14
N SER A 34 0.72 1.65 -6.12
CA SER A 34 1.43 0.63 -5.34
C SER A 34 0.48 -0.39 -4.71
N GLY A 35 -0.64 0.09 -4.15
CA GLY A 35 -1.68 -0.76 -3.58
C GLY A 35 -2.27 -1.74 -4.58
N ARG A 36 -2.57 -1.30 -5.81
CA ARG A 36 -3.05 -2.22 -6.86
C ARG A 36 -2.01 -3.28 -7.19
N ARG A 37 -0.74 -2.89 -7.34
CA ARG A 37 0.33 -3.84 -7.59
C ARG A 37 0.50 -4.85 -6.45
N ILE A 38 0.27 -4.45 -5.19
CA ILE A 38 0.26 -5.39 -4.05
C ILE A 38 -0.90 -6.40 -4.19
N VAL A 39 -2.10 -5.94 -4.59
CA VAL A 39 -3.24 -6.84 -4.82
C VAL A 39 -2.88 -7.85 -5.91
N ASP A 40 -2.35 -7.40 -7.04
CA ASP A 40 -1.96 -8.26 -8.15
C ASP A 40 -0.94 -9.32 -7.70
N ILE A 41 0.09 -8.89 -6.95
CA ILE A 41 1.14 -9.78 -6.40
C ILE A 41 0.56 -10.88 -5.51
N LEU A 42 -0.34 -10.50 -4.61
CA LEU A 42 -0.92 -11.45 -3.67
C LEU A 42 -1.92 -12.41 -4.33
N GLU A 43 -2.57 -11.99 -5.42
CA GLU A 43 -3.54 -12.82 -6.15
C GLU A 43 -2.87 -13.81 -7.10
N HIS A 44 -1.78 -13.42 -7.76
CA HIS A 44 -1.07 -14.33 -8.65
C HIS A 44 -0.17 -15.34 -7.89
N ASN A 45 0.22 -15.04 -6.65
CA ASN A 45 1.00 -15.95 -5.80
C ASN A 45 0.38 -16.09 -4.39
N PRO A 46 -0.81 -16.73 -4.27
CA PRO A 46 -1.54 -16.83 -3.01
C PRO A 46 -0.84 -17.72 -1.96
N SER A 47 -0.01 -18.68 -2.40
CA SER A 47 0.81 -19.52 -1.52
C SER A 47 2.02 -18.78 -0.95
N LYS A 48 2.36 -17.61 -1.51
CA LYS A 48 3.55 -16.81 -1.16
C LYS A 48 4.85 -17.60 -1.33
N ASP A 49 4.88 -18.47 -2.35
CA ASP A 49 6.09 -19.22 -2.67
C ASP A 49 7.15 -18.23 -3.17
N PRO A 50 8.34 -18.15 -2.53
CA PRO A 50 9.41 -17.26 -2.97
C PRO A 50 9.81 -17.42 -4.44
N SER A 51 9.69 -18.63 -4.99
CA SER A 51 10.02 -18.92 -6.39
C SER A 51 8.95 -18.44 -7.38
N GLY A 52 7.75 -18.11 -6.90
CA GLY A 52 6.63 -17.57 -7.67
C GLY A 52 6.65 -16.05 -7.84
N TYR A 53 7.68 -15.36 -7.37
CA TYR A 53 7.84 -13.92 -7.52
C TYR A 53 8.82 -13.58 -8.64
N SER A 54 8.47 -12.61 -9.48
CA SER A 54 9.41 -11.99 -10.40
C SER A 54 10.38 -11.05 -9.68
N ASP A 55 11.47 -10.69 -10.35
CA ASP A 55 12.41 -9.69 -9.81
C ASP A 55 11.73 -8.34 -9.57
N GLU A 56 10.77 -7.97 -10.41
CA GLU A 56 10.03 -6.72 -10.24
C GLU A 56 9.07 -6.78 -9.04
N ASP A 57 8.47 -7.94 -8.75
CA ASP A 57 7.65 -8.12 -7.55
C ASP A 57 8.52 -7.99 -6.30
N LEU A 58 9.71 -8.60 -6.32
CA LEU A 58 10.68 -8.50 -5.23
C LEU A 58 11.15 -7.05 -5.02
N GLU A 59 11.41 -6.30 -6.09
CA GLU A 59 11.75 -4.88 -6.02
C GLU A 59 10.60 -4.07 -5.42
N HIS A 60 9.38 -4.27 -5.91
CA HIS A 60 8.20 -3.57 -5.41
C HIS A 60 7.94 -3.88 -3.94
N MET A 61 8.00 -5.15 -3.53
CA MET A 61 7.85 -5.56 -2.14
C MET A 61 8.90 -4.92 -1.22
N ARG A 62 10.16 -4.83 -1.66
CA ARG A 62 11.23 -4.12 -0.90
C ARG A 62 10.90 -2.64 -0.74
N ARG A 63 10.37 -2.00 -1.78
CA ARG A 63 9.93 -0.60 -1.74
C ARG A 63 8.77 -0.41 -0.77
N VAL A 64 7.77 -1.30 -0.80
CA VAL A 64 6.64 -1.30 0.13
C VAL A 64 7.11 -1.40 1.57
N VAL A 65 7.96 -2.39 1.89
CA VAL A 65 8.49 -2.58 3.25
C VAL A 65 9.26 -1.35 3.72
N SER A 66 10.09 -0.77 2.85
CA SER A 66 10.87 0.43 3.17
C SER A 66 9.99 1.65 3.41
N TYR A 67 8.94 1.81 2.60
CA TYR A 67 7.96 2.88 2.75
C TYR A 67 7.23 2.78 4.09
N CYS A 68 6.66 1.62 4.40
CA CYS A 68 5.90 1.39 5.62
C CYS A 68 6.78 1.59 6.86
N LYS A 69 7.99 1.03 6.88
CA LYS A 69 8.94 1.22 8.00
C LYS A 69 9.24 2.70 8.27
N ARG A 70 9.55 3.47 7.23
CA ARG A 70 9.86 4.90 7.38
C ARG A 70 8.65 5.69 7.89
N HIS A 71 7.46 5.45 7.33
CA HIS A 71 6.27 6.22 7.70
C HIS A 71 5.76 5.86 9.09
N LEU A 72 5.82 4.58 9.49
CA LEU A 72 5.50 4.16 10.85
C LEU A 72 6.46 4.74 11.89
N ALA A 73 7.73 4.92 11.55
CA ALA A 73 8.71 5.55 12.45
C ALA A 73 8.55 7.08 12.55
N GLN A 74 8.12 7.73 11.45
CA GLN A 74 7.90 9.17 11.41
C GLN A 74 6.59 9.60 12.06
N GLU A 75 5.58 8.73 12.06
CA GLU A 75 4.23 9.08 12.48
C GLU A 75 3.75 8.23 13.66
N GLU A 76 4.24 8.54 14.87
CA GLU A 76 3.70 7.97 16.12
C GLU A 76 2.18 8.22 16.24
N HIS A 77 1.69 9.31 15.63
CA HIS A 77 0.28 9.71 15.58
C HIS A 77 -0.56 8.96 14.54
N ALA A 78 0.01 8.34 13.50
CA ALA A 78 -0.76 7.59 12.51
C ALA A 78 -1.50 6.39 13.11
N LYS A 79 -1.01 5.88 14.25
CA LYS A 79 -1.68 4.84 15.05
C LYS A 79 -2.92 5.34 15.81
N ARG A 80 -3.15 6.66 15.87
CA ARG A 80 -4.17 7.29 16.72
C ARG A 80 -5.27 8.03 15.93
N ASP A 81 -5.04 8.36 14.66
CA ASP A 81 -6.02 9.06 13.81
C ASP A 81 -6.22 8.38 12.44
N THR A 82 -7.35 7.69 12.29
CA THR A 82 -7.78 7.05 11.04
C THR A 82 -8.18 8.04 9.95
N GLY A 83 -8.43 9.30 10.30
CA GLY A 83 -8.70 10.38 9.34
C GLY A 83 -7.43 10.93 8.70
N SER A 84 -6.26 10.68 9.29
CA SER A 84 -4.99 11.28 8.87
C SER A 84 -4.55 10.86 7.47
N ARG A 85 -3.85 11.77 6.78
CA ARG A 85 -3.22 11.49 5.48
C ARG A 85 -2.23 10.32 5.56
N SER A 86 -1.53 10.20 6.68
CA SER A 86 -0.55 9.13 6.91
C SER A 86 -1.19 7.76 7.04
N TYR A 87 -2.27 7.64 7.83
CA TYR A 87 -3.03 6.39 7.93
C TYR A 87 -3.57 5.95 6.57
N ARG A 88 -4.20 6.87 5.82
CA ARG A 88 -4.70 6.59 4.47
C ARG A 88 -3.59 6.16 3.52
N SER A 89 -2.43 6.80 3.60
CA SER A 89 -1.26 6.44 2.80
C SER A 89 -0.76 5.04 3.18
N LEU A 90 -0.54 4.74 4.45
CA LEU A 90 -0.11 3.42 4.90
C LEU A 90 -1.04 2.31 4.39
N LYS A 91 -2.36 2.53 4.43
CA LYS A 91 -3.34 1.59 3.86
C LYS A 91 -3.22 1.43 2.35
N ASN A 92 -2.96 2.52 1.60
CA ASN A 92 -2.65 2.42 0.18
C ASN A 92 -1.42 1.55 -0.08
N TRP A 93 -0.44 1.55 0.84
CA TRP A 93 0.74 0.70 0.80
C TRP A 93 0.53 -0.70 1.44
N GLY A 94 -0.71 -1.13 1.63
CA GLY A 94 -1.07 -2.45 2.13
C GLY A 94 -0.88 -2.66 3.63
N HIS A 95 -0.56 -1.60 4.39
CA HIS A 95 -0.38 -1.65 5.83
C HIS A 95 -1.50 -0.91 6.55
N ASP A 96 -2.30 -1.65 7.32
CA ASP A 96 -3.31 -1.07 8.19
C ASP A 96 -2.70 -0.87 9.59
N ALA A 97 -2.43 0.38 9.98
CA ALA A 97 -1.76 0.68 11.24
C ALA A 97 -2.57 0.29 12.50
N LEU A 98 -3.85 -0.08 12.35
CA LEU A 98 -4.71 -0.58 13.43
C LEU A 98 -4.76 -2.11 13.50
N LYS A 99 -4.18 -2.82 12.52
CA LYS A 99 -4.14 -4.27 12.46
C LYS A 99 -2.68 -4.73 12.50
N GLU A 100 -2.35 -5.60 13.46
CA GLU A 100 -1.04 -6.28 13.51
C GLU A 100 -0.96 -7.41 12.47
#